data_AF-A0A2Z5ZK43-F1
#
_entry.id   AF-A0A2Z5ZK43-F1
#
_cell.length_a   1.000
_cell.length_b   1.000
_cell.length_c   1.000
_cell.angle_alpha   90.00
_cell.angle_beta   90.00
_cell.angle_gamma   90.00
#
_symmetry.space_group_name_H-M   'P 1'
#
loop_
_entity.id
_entity.type
_entity.pdbx_description
1 polymer ?
#
loop_
_entity_poly.entity_id
_entity_poly.type
_entity_poly.pdbx_seq_one_letter_code
_entity_poly.pdbx_strand_id
1 'polypeptide(L)'
;MVAITGLVAVMPYIALQLIGIRTVVQALGLPGDIPLVIAFLSLAAYTWLGGLHAPALTAFIKDIMIYIAVLVAVTVIPLHMGGYSALFASADHTQPVLKAGMGLPYSTLALSSALAAFLYPHTLTGILAARSADTIKQNAVFLPIYTIVLGLIAMLGFMAHVAGVNASSTSLVVPMLFQKVFPAWFSGFCLAAIAVGALVPAAVMAIGAANLVTHNLLPASKRSVNASRYTALAVKVGALLCVLFLNAQFAIDFQLLGGVIILQTFPALILGLLRIRFSAAAMLAGWAVGTVVGVGLCWLDGLKPIHPIALGPFSGNVSTGLISLFVNIAVVSLITLVKPSPHKNTAQG
;
A
#
# COMPACT_ATOMS: atom_id res chain seq x y z
N MET A 1 16.02 -2.31 13.27
CA MET A 1 14.62 -1.95 13.58
C MET A 1 13.89 -1.47 12.34
N VAL A 2 14.25 -0.34 11.72
CA VAL A 2 13.61 0.14 10.47
C VAL A 2 13.50 -0.95 9.39
N ALA A 3 14.55 -1.76 9.18
CA ALA A 3 14.52 -2.88 8.25
C ALA A 3 13.56 -4.02 8.66
N ILE A 4 13.40 -4.30 9.95
CA ILE A 4 12.46 -5.30 10.46
C ILE A 4 11.03 -4.77 10.29
N THR A 5 10.79 -3.52 10.68
CA THR A 5 9.51 -2.83 10.52
C THR A 5 9.07 -2.81 9.06
N GLY A 6 9.99 -2.47 8.14
CA GLY A 6 9.76 -2.51 6.70
C GLY A 6 9.43 -3.91 6.17
N LEU A 7 10.11 -4.95 6.66
CA LEU A 7 9.83 -6.33 6.27
C LEU A 7 8.44 -6.78 6.74
N VAL A 8 8.09 -6.50 8.00
CA VAL A 8 6.79 -6.82 8.59
C VAL A 8 5.66 -6.09 7.87
N ALA A 9 5.84 -4.81 7.52
CA ALA A 9 4.83 -4.02 6.84
C ALA A 9 4.65 -4.39 5.35
N VAL A 10 5.70 -4.84 4.67
CA VAL A 10 5.63 -5.20 3.25
C VAL A 10 4.93 -6.54 3.00
N MET A 11 5.03 -7.49 3.94
CA MET A 11 4.41 -8.82 3.78
C MET A 11 2.88 -8.75 3.57
N PRO A 12 2.08 -8.06 4.41
CA PRO A 12 0.66 -7.82 4.14
C PRO A 12 0.40 -7.19 2.77
N TYR A 13 1.27 -6.27 2.38
CA TYR A 13 1.09 -5.52 1.14
C TYR A 13 1.27 -6.43 -0.08
N ILE A 14 2.27 -7.32 -0.07
CA ILE A 14 2.43 -8.34 -1.13
C ILE A 14 1.23 -9.29 -1.15
N ALA A 15 0.74 -9.71 0.03
CA ALA A 15 -0.45 -10.57 0.12
C ALA A 15 -1.69 -9.90 -0.50
N LEU A 16 -1.89 -8.60 -0.26
CA LEU A 16 -2.99 -7.84 -0.87
C LEU A 16 -2.92 -7.84 -2.40
N GLN A 17 -1.72 -7.72 -2.98
CA GLN A 17 -1.55 -7.79 -4.44
C GLN A 17 -1.98 -9.16 -4.99
N LEU A 18 -1.56 -10.25 -4.34
CA LEU A 18 -1.91 -11.61 -4.74
C LEU A 18 -3.43 -11.88 -4.63
N ILE A 19 -4.11 -11.26 -3.66
CA ILE A 19 -5.58 -11.29 -3.55
C ILE A 19 -6.25 -10.57 -4.71
N GLY A 20 -5.68 -9.44 -5.16
CA GLY A 20 -6.12 -8.77 -6.38
C GLY A 20 -6.10 -9.72 -7.59
N ILE A 21 -5.01 -10.48 -7.76
CA ILE A 21 -4.88 -11.49 -8.82
C ILE A 21 -5.94 -12.59 -8.67
N ARG A 22 -6.12 -13.14 -7.45
CA ARG A 22 -7.15 -14.17 -7.18
C ARG A 22 -8.54 -13.67 -7.56
N THR A 23 -8.87 -12.43 -7.20
CA THR A 23 -10.19 -11.81 -7.46
C THR A 23 -10.47 -11.73 -8.97
N VAL A 24 -9.45 -11.37 -9.76
CA VAL A 24 -9.54 -11.33 -11.22
C VAL A 24 -9.67 -12.72 -11.83
N VAL A 25 -8.87 -13.68 -11.36
CA VAL A 25 -8.92 -15.08 -11.81
C VAL A 25 -10.30 -15.69 -11.55
N GLN A 26 -10.88 -15.43 -10.37
CA GLN A 26 -12.23 -15.84 -10.02
C GLN A 26 -13.27 -15.21 -10.95
N ALA A 27 -13.14 -13.91 -11.23
CA ALA A 27 -14.02 -13.24 -12.18
C ALA A 27 -13.95 -13.89 -13.57
N LEU A 28 -12.75 -14.26 -14.06
CA LEU A 28 -12.58 -14.96 -15.34
C LEU A 28 -13.21 -16.37 -15.38
N GLY A 29 -13.80 -16.86 -14.27
CA GLY A 29 -14.43 -18.17 -14.20
C GLY A 29 -13.42 -19.31 -14.08
N LEU A 30 -12.19 -19.02 -13.64
CA LEU A 30 -11.15 -20.02 -13.40
C LEU A 30 -11.12 -20.36 -11.90
N PRO A 31 -11.79 -21.44 -11.46
CA PRO A 31 -11.84 -21.79 -10.04
C PRO A 31 -10.51 -22.34 -9.53
N GLY A 32 -10.30 -22.20 -8.22
CA GLY A 32 -9.16 -22.77 -7.50
C GLY A 32 -7.92 -21.88 -7.46
N ASP A 33 -6.89 -22.37 -6.78
CA ASP A 33 -5.65 -21.62 -6.55
C ASP A 33 -4.58 -21.88 -7.62
N ILE A 34 -4.80 -22.82 -8.55
CA ILE A 34 -3.82 -23.17 -9.60
C ILE A 34 -3.46 -21.94 -10.46
N PRO A 35 -4.40 -21.13 -10.98
CA PRO A 35 -4.02 -19.97 -11.79
C PRO A 35 -3.27 -18.91 -10.98
N LEU A 36 -3.57 -18.79 -9.68
CA LEU A 36 -2.83 -17.91 -8.78
C LEU A 36 -1.38 -18.41 -8.59
N VAL A 37 -1.19 -19.72 -8.41
CA VAL A 37 0.15 -20.34 -8.32
C VAL A 37 0.92 -20.15 -9.62
N ILE A 38 0.28 -20.28 -10.79
CA ILE A 38 0.93 -20.03 -12.09
C ILE A 38 1.34 -18.57 -12.24
N ALA A 39 0.46 -17.63 -11.88
CA ALA A 39 0.77 -16.19 -11.90
C ALA A 39 1.94 -15.87 -10.96
N PHE A 40 1.95 -16.49 -9.78
CA PHE A 40 3.02 -16.39 -8.80
C PHE A 40 4.34 -16.97 -9.30
N LEU A 41 4.34 -18.15 -9.89
CA LEU A 41 5.55 -18.79 -10.43
C LEU A 41 6.13 -17.97 -11.57
N SER A 42 5.27 -17.43 -12.45
CA SER A 42 5.67 -16.49 -13.50
C SER A 42 6.36 -15.26 -12.90
N LEU A 43 5.73 -14.59 -11.93
CA LEU A 43 6.31 -13.47 -11.18
C LEU A 43 7.67 -13.83 -10.56
N ALA A 44 7.75 -14.98 -9.89
CA ALA A 44 8.95 -15.47 -9.22
C ALA A 44 10.10 -15.66 -10.23
N ALA A 45 9.82 -16.33 -11.35
CA ALA A 45 10.78 -16.58 -12.42
C ALA A 45 11.30 -15.27 -13.04
N TYR A 46 10.42 -14.34 -13.42
CA TYR A 46 10.83 -13.08 -14.03
C TYR A 46 11.69 -12.22 -13.10
N THR A 47 11.35 -12.18 -11.82
CA THR A 47 12.15 -11.42 -10.84
C THR A 47 13.51 -12.08 -10.58
N TRP A 48 13.54 -13.42 -10.55
CA TRP A 48 14.77 -14.17 -10.34
C TRP A 48 15.77 -13.98 -11.48
N LEU A 49 15.27 -14.00 -12.73
CA LEU A 49 16.08 -13.88 -13.93
C LEU A 49 16.45 -12.42 -14.23
N GLY A 50 15.49 -11.49 -14.15
CA GLY A 50 15.65 -10.12 -14.63
C GLY A 50 15.92 -9.05 -13.57
N GLY A 51 15.92 -9.40 -12.28
CA GLY A 51 16.15 -8.42 -11.20
C GLY A 51 15.16 -7.25 -11.24
N LEU A 52 15.62 -6.01 -11.01
CA LEU A 52 14.80 -4.79 -11.07
C LEU A 52 14.45 -4.34 -12.50
N HIS A 53 15.22 -4.76 -13.51
CA HIS A 53 14.97 -4.37 -14.91
C HIS A 53 13.68 -5.00 -15.46
N ALA A 54 13.40 -6.26 -15.09
CA ALA A 54 12.19 -6.94 -15.54
C ALA A 54 10.90 -6.23 -15.06
N PRO A 55 10.72 -5.95 -13.75
CA PRO A 55 9.58 -5.17 -13.25
C PRO A 55 9.49 -3.78 -13.90
N ALA A 56 10.62 -3.10 -14.12
CA ALA A 56 10.63 -1.77 -14.73
C ALA A 56 10.08 -1.77 -16.17
N LEU A 57 10.48 -2.74 -17.01
CA LEU A 57 9.95 -2.87 -18.36
C LEU A 57 8.46 -3.23 -18.36
N THR A 58 8.06 -4.18 -17.51
CA THR A 58 6.66 -4.58 -17.39
C THR A 58 5.77 -3.48 -16.82
N ALA A 59 6.32 -2.55 -16.04
CA ALA A 59 5.58 -1.40 -15.51
C ALA A 59 5.02 -0.51 -16.62
N PHE A 60 5.79 -0.26 -17.69
CA PHE A 60 5.31 0.52 -18.84
C PHE A 60 4.12 -0.14 -19.54
N ILE A 61 4.22 -1.44 -19.82
CA ILE A 61 3.14 -2.21 -20.46
C ILE A 61 1.90 -2.19 -19.56
N LYS A 62 2.08 -2.48 -18.28
CA LYS A 62 1.03 -2.44 -17.25
C LYS A 62 0.36 -1.08 -17.18
N ASP A 63 1.12 0.01 -17.13
CA ASP A 63 0.58 1.35 -17.00
C ASP A 63 -0.26 1.72 -18.23
N ILE A 64 0.22 1.41 -19.45
CA ILE A 64 -0.56 1.62 -20.67
C ILE A 64 -1.88 0.83 -20.63
N MET A 65 -1.84 -0.44 -20.23
CA MET A 65 -3.04 -1.28 -20.11
C MET A 65 -4.03 -0.71 -19.10
N ILE A 66 -3.55 -0.27 -17.93
CA ILE A 66 -4.40 0.34 -16.90
C ILE A 66 -4.99 1.65 -17.39
N TYR A 67 -4.21 2.52 -18.05
CA TYR A 67 -4.72 3.78 -18.60
C TYR A 67 -5.82 3.53 -19.62
N ILE A 68 -5.63 2.60 -20.54
CA ILE A 68 -6.68 2.22 -21.51
C ILE A 68 -7.92 1.71 -20.77
N ALA A 69 -7.76 0.75 -19.85
CA ALA A 69 -8.89 0.17 -19.12
C ALA A 69 -9.67 1.23 -18.33
N VAL A 70 -8.99 2.11 -17.60
CA VAL A 70 -9.61 3.15 -16.77
C VAL A 70 -10.26 4.23 -17.62
N LEU A 71 -9.58 4.75 -18.64
CA LEU A 71 -10.13 5.80 -19.49
C LEU A 71 -11.36 5.31 -20.27
N VAL A 72 -11.32 4.08 -20.78
CA VAL A 72 -12.49 3.48 -21.44
C VAL A 72 -13.61 3.22 -20.43
N ALA A 73 -13.32 2.69 -19.23
CA ALA A 73 -14.34 2.51 -18.19
C ALA A 73 -15.03 3.81 -17.80
N VAL A 74 -14.26 4.85 -17.53
CA VAL A 74 -14.75 6.15 -17.08
C VAL A 74 -15.52 6.89 -18.19
N THR A 75 -15.32 6.55 -19.46
CA THR A 75 -16.06 7.18 -20.57
C THR A 75 -17.25 6.33 -21.02
N VAL A 76 -17.02 5.05 -21.31
CA VAL A 76 -18.01 4.16 -21.93
C VAL A 76 -19.08 3.72 -20.94
N ILE A 77 -18.76 3.50 -19.67
CA ILE A 77 -19.76 3.06 -18.69
C ILE A 77 -20.82 4.16 -18.48
N PRO A 78 -20.46 5.43 -18.21
CA PRO A 78 -21.46 6.50 -18.14
C PRO A 78 -22.24 6.67 -19.45
N LEU A 79 -21.60 6.54 -20.62
CA LEU A 79 -22.30 6.63 -21.91
C LEU A 79 -23.39 5.57 -22.06
N HIS A 80 -23.14 4.33 -21.64
CA HIS A 80 -24.16 3.27 -21.62
C HIS A 80 -25.29 3.53 -20.62
N MET A 81 -25.03 4.37 -19.62
CA MET A 81 -25.97 4.72 -18.55
C MET A 81 -26.73 6.03 -18.80
N GLY A 82 -26.66 6.59 -20.03
CA GLY A 82 -27.33 7.85 -20.37
C GLY A 82 -26.52 9.11 -20.05
N GLY A 83 -25.22 8.96 -19.81
CA GLY A 83 -24.29 10.04 -19.48
C GLY A 83 -24.11 10.24 -17.97
N TYR A 84 -23.16 11.12 -17.62
CA TYR A 84 -22.87 11.42 -16.21
C TYR A 84 -24.06 12.04 -15.48
N SER A 85 -24.88 12.86 -16.15
CA SER A 85 -26.08 13.45 -15.54
C SER A 85 -27.08 12.39 -15.09
N ALA A 86 -27.39 11.41 -15.95
CA ALA A 86 -28.27 10.29 -15.62
C ALA A 86 -27.67 9.39 -14.54
N LEU A 87 -26.35 9.16 -14.59
CA LEU A 87 -25.62 8.40 -13.59
C LEU A 87 -25.68 9.05 -12.20
N PHE A 88 -25.54 10.38 -12.11
CA PHE A 88 -25.69 11.08 -10.84
C PHE A 88 -27.15 11.23 -10.40
N ALA A 89 -28.10 11.36 -11.33
CA ALA A 89 -29.52 11.44 -10.99
C ALA A 89 -30.13 10.10 -10.53
N SER A 90 -29.54 8.98 -10.95
CA SER A 90 -29.90 7.64 -10.48
C SER A 90 -29.24 7.27 -9.15
N ALA A 91 -28.39 8.15 -8.59
CA ALA A 91 -27.89 7.99 -7.25
C ALA A 91 -29.03 8.09 -6.24
N ASP A 92 -29.02 7.23 -5.22
CA ASP A 92 -29.84 7.48 -4.05
C ASP A 92 -29.28 8.69 -3.28
N HIS A 93 -29.80 9.89 -3.58
CA HIS A 93 -29.39 11.14 -2.95
C HIS A 93 -29.71 11.19 -1.45
N THR A 94 -30.49 10.25 -0.92
CA THR A 94 -30.73 10.12 0.52
C THR A 94 -29.57 9.45 1.25
N GLN A 95 -28.71 8.73 0.51
CA GLN A 95 -27.50 8.13 1.06
C GLN A 95 -26.30 9.06 0.83
N PRO A 96 -25.63 9.52 1.90
CA PRO A 96 -24.45 10.35 1.73
C PRO A 96 -23.31 9.51 1.13
N VAL A 97 -22.50 10.13 0.25
CA VAL A 97 -21.32 9.51 -0.38
C VAL A 97 -20.39 8.84 0.66
N LEU A 98 -20.32 9.44 1.85
CA LEU A 98 -19.73 8.87 3.04
C LEU A 98 -20.80 8.81 4.12
N LYS A 99 -20.94 7.67 4.81
CA LYS A 99 -21.83 7.56 5.98
C LYS A 99 -21.58 8.69 6.98
N ALA A 100 -22.64 9.18 7.62
CA ALA A 100 -22.52 10.22 8.65
C ALA A 100 -21.46 9.83 9.70
N GLY A 101 -20.58 10.76 10.05
CA GLY A 101 -19.45 10.52 10.97
C GLY A 101 -18.20 9.90 10.35
N MET A 102 -18.20 9.53 9.05
CA MET A 102 -17.02 8.95 8.38
C MET A 102 -16.05 9.96 7.74
N GLY A 103 -16.41 11.25 7.68
CA GLY A 103 -15.55 12.28 7.09
C GLY A 103 -14.20 12.44 7.81
N LEU A 104 -14.21 12.57 9.13
CA LEU A 104 -13.01 12.69 9.96
C LEU A 104 -12.14 11.41 9.97
N PRO A 105 -12.72 10.19 10.14
CA PRO A 105 -11.97 8.95 9.99
C PRO A 105 -11.28 8.83 8.63
N TYR A 106 -12.00 9.14 7.55
CA TYR A 106 -11.48 9.01 6.21
C TYR A 106 -10.34 9.99 5.93
N SER A 107 -10.49 11.26 6.30
CA SER A 107 -9.45 12.28 6.08
C SER A 107 -8.20 12.00 6.91
N THR A 108 -8.35 11.60 8.17
CA THR A 108 -7.23 11.25 9.05
C THR A 108 -6.53 9.96 8.61
N LEU A 109 -7.28 8.98 8.11
CA LEU A 109 -6.73 7.76 7.51
C LEU A 109 -5.94 8.07 6.24
N ALA A 110 -6.51 8.89 5.34
CA ALA A 110 -5.84 9.35 4.13
C ALA A 110 -4.52 10.07 4.44
N LEU A 111 -4.53 10.96 5.45
CA LEU A 111 -3.32 11.64 5.91
C LEU A 111 -2.28 10.64 6.45
N SER A 112 -2.68 9.70 7.30
CA SER A 112 -1.75 8.67 7.80
C SER A 112 -1.15 7.82 6.68
N SER A 113 -1.95 7.47 5.67
CA SER A 113 -1.48 6.71 4.52
C SER A 113 -0.52 7.53 3.65
N ALA A 114 -0.77 8.82 3.45
CA ALA A 114 0.12 9.71 2.71
C ALA A 114 1.50 9.82 3.38
N LEU A 115 1.54 9.95 4.71
CA LEU A 115 2.80 9.98 5.48
C LEU A 115 3.52 8.63 5.44
N ALA A 116 2.78 7.52 5.46
CA ALA A 116 3.34 6.17 5.44
C ALA A 116 3.89 5.76 4.05
N ALA A 117 3.29 6.24 2.97
CA ALA A 117 3.56 5.79 1.60
C ALA A 117 5.06 5.85 1.22
N PHE A 118 5.75 6.93 1.60
CA PHE A 118 7.16 7.13 1.26
C PHE A 118 8.14 6.37 2.16
N LEU A 119 7.68 5.77 3.25
CA LEU A 119 8.51 5.05 4.23
C LEU A 119 8.75 3.58 3.87
N TYR A 120 7.98 3.05 2.92
CA TYR A 120 8.12 1.66 2.50
C TYR A 120 9.45 1.41 1.76
N PRO A 121 10.08 0.24 1.94
CA PRO A 121 11.40 -0.03 1.34
C PRO A 121 11.39 -0.12 -0.19
N HIS A 122 10.24 -0.42 -0.80
CA HIS A 122 10.13 -0.53 -2.25
C HIS A 122 10.15 0.84 -2.94
N THR A 123 9.72 1.92 -2.26
CA THR A 123 9.86 3.29 -2.79
C THR A 123 11.32 3.72 -2.79
N LEU A 124 12.05 3.40 -1.71
CA LEU A 124 13.50 3.65 -1.62
C LEU A 124 14.28 2.90 -2.70
N THR A 125 13.86 1.67 -3.03
CA THR A 125 14.51 0.88 -4.08
C THR A 125 14.40 1.57 -5.45
N GLY A 126 13.26 2.18 -5.77
CA GLY A 126 13.08 2.98 -6.99
C GLY A 126 13.92 4.27 -6.99
N ILE A 127 13.99 4.95 -5.85
CA ILE A 127 14.80 6.18 -5.68
C ILE A 127 16.29 5.88 -5.87
N LEU A 128 16.80 4.82 -5.24
CA LEU A 128 18.21 4.44 -5.31
C LEU A 128 18.63 3.90 -6.69
N ALA A 129 17.66 3.42 -7.48
CA ALA A 129 17.88 2.98 -8.86
C ALA A 129 17.73 4.12 -9.89
N ALA A 130 17.30 5.32 -9.47
CA ALA A 130 17.11 6.44 -10.37
C ALA A 130 18.46 6.99 -10.88
N ARG A 131 18.46 7.47 -12.13
CA ARG A 131 19.67 8.01 -12.78
C ARG A 131 20.23 9.24 -12.06
N SER A 132 19.36 10.12 -11.56
CA SER A 132 19.76 11.34 -10.84
C SER A 132 18.65 11.86 -9.94
N ALA A 133 19.01 12.77 -9.04
CA ALA A 133 18.04 13.49 -8.20
C ALA A 133 17.02 14.30 -9.04
N ASP A 134 17.43 14.82 -10.19
CA ASP A 134 16.52 15.57 -11.07
C ASP A 134 15.47 14.67 -11.72
N THR A 135 15.80 13.42 -12.04
CA THR A 135 14.81 12.42 -12.49
C THR A 135 13.74 12.19 -11.41
N ILE A 136 14.14 12.14 -10.14
CA ILE A 136 13.19 11.98 -9.02
C ILE A 136 12.29 13.21 -8.90
N LYS A 137 12.84 14.43 -8.99
CA LYS A 137 12.06 15.67 -8.93
C LYS A 137 11.04 15.76 -10.07
N GLN A 138 11.46 15.46 -11.30
CA GLN A 138 10.57 15.44 -12.46
C GLN A 138 9.44 14.44 -12.27
N ASN A 139 9.75 13.23 -11.81
CA ASN A 139 8.74 12.22 -11.52
C ASN A 139 7.76 12.67 -10.41
N ALA A 140 8.26 13.37 -9.39
CA ALA A 140 7.44 13.86 -8.28
C ALA A 140 6.39 14.89 -8.72
N VAL A 141 6.68 15.71 -9.74
CA VAL A 141 5.72 16.69 -10.29
C VAL A 141 4.51 16.00 -10.93
N PHE A 142 4.66 14.78 -11.45
CA PHE A 142 3.58 14.01 -12.08
C PHE A 142 2.79 13.15 -11.10
N LEU A 143 3.25 12.94 -9.85
CA LEU A 143 2.54 12.16 -8.84
C LEU A 143 1.07 12.60 -8.63
N PRO A 144 0.72 13.90 -8.61
CA PRO A 144 -0.67 14.33 -8.47
C PRO A 144 -1.59 13.83 -9.58
N ILE A 145 -1.10 13.63 -10.81
CA ILE A 145 -1.93 13.11 -11.92
C ILE A 145 -2.44 11.71 -11.58
N TYR A 146 -1.61 10.87 -10.94
CA TYR A 146 -2.02 9.55 -10.49
C TYR A 146 -3.14 9.61 -9.43
N THR A 147 -3.16 10.65 -8.59
CA THR A 147 -4.24 10.82 -7.60
C THR A 147 -5.60 11.12 -8.25
N ILE A 148 -5.61 11.83 -9.38
CA ILE A 148 -6.82 12.07 -10.17
C ILE A 148 -7.34 10.73 -10.72
N VAL A 149 -6.45 9.91 -11.29
CA VAL A 149 -6.81 8.58 -11.81
C VAL A 149 -7.36 7.67 -10.71
N LEU A 150 -6.80 7.71 -9.49
CA LEU A 150 -7.35 6.98 -8.34
C LEU A 150 -8.77 7.45 -7.99
N GLY A 151 -9.04 8.76 -8.05
CA GLY A 151 -10.39 9.29 -7.90
C GLY A 151 -11.37 8.76 -8.96
N LEU A 152 -10.92 8.65 -10.21
CA LEU A 152 -11.72 8.06 -11.28
C LEU A 152 -11.98 6.57 -11.08
N ILE A 153 -11.02 5.82 -10.54
CA ILE A 153 -11.21 4.40 -10.19
C ILE A 153 -12.22 4.26 -9.05
N ALA A 154 -12.17 5.15 -8.04
CA ALA A 154 -13.14 5.15 -6.95
C ALA A 154 -14.59 5.34 -7.47
N MET A 155 -14.77 6.17 -8.50
CA MET A 155 -16.06 6.34 -9.17
C MET A 155 -16.60 5.05 -9.80
N LEU A 156 -15.75 4.10 -10.21
CA LEU A 156 -16.22 2.82 -10.76
C LEU A 156 -17.05 2.03 -9.74
N GLY A 157 -16.75 2.15 -8.44
CA GLY A 157 -17.59 1.54 -7.39
C GLY A 157 -19.00 2.14 -7.36
N PHE A 158 -19.11 3.45 -7.56
CA PHE A 158 -20.40 4.13 -7.69
C PHE A 158 -21.14 3.70 -8.97
N MET A 159 -20.45 3.64 -10.10
CA MET A 159 -21.02 3.15 -11.36
C MET A 159 -21.50 1.70 -11.24
N ALA A 160 -20.78 0.85 -10.50
CA ALA A 160 -21.18 -0.53 -10.22
C ALA A 160 -22.46 -0.61 -9.38
N HIS A 161 -22.62 0.29 -8.41
CA HIS A 161 -23.84 0.37 -7.61
C HIS A 161 -25.05 0.73 -8.47
N VAL A 162 -24.95 1.78 -9.30
CA VAL A 162 -26.01 2.17 -10.25
C VAL A 162 -26.27 1.06 -11.27
N ALA A 163 -25.24 0.32 -11.69
CA ALA A 163 -25.38 -0.82 -12.59
C ALA A 163 -26.04 -2.03 -11.91
N GLY A 164 -26.34 -2.00 -10.61
CA GLY A 164 -26.91 -3.12 -9.86
C GLY A 164 -25.94 -4.31 -9.79
N VAL A 165 -24.65 -4.06 -9.59
CA VAL A 165 -23.65 -5.10 -9.36
C VAL A 165 -23.71 -5.52 -7.89
N ASN A 166 -24.17 -6.75 -7.64
CA ASN A 166 -24.19 -7.36 -6.31
C ASN A 166 -23.03 -8.33 -6.17
N ALA A 167 -21.92 -7.83 -5.63
CA ALA A 167 -20.73 -8.63 -5.40
C ALA A 167 -20.73 -9.23 -3.98
N SER A 168 -20.30 -10.48 -3.84
CA SER A 168 -20.11 -11.14 -2.54
C SER A 168 -18.96 -10.54 -1.71
N SER A 169 -18.04 -9.83 -2.37
CA SER A 169 -16.96 -9.09 -1.73
C SER A 169 -16.72 -7.77 -2.47
N THR A 170 -16.26 -6.74 -1.75
CA THR A 170 -15.99 -5.42 -2.33
C THR A 170 -14.91 -5.48 -3.43
N SER A 171 -13.95 -6.40 -3.33
CA SER A 171 -12.90 -6.57 -4.34
C SER A 171 -13.43 -7.03 -5.70
N LEU A 172 -14.56 -7.74 -5.74
CA LEU A 172 -15.18 -8.24 -6.98
C LEU A 172 -16.02 -7.20 -7.73
N VAL A 173 -16.32 -6.06 -7.11
CA VAL A 173 -17.22 -5.04 -7.67
C VAL A 173 -16.76 -4.54 -9.05
N VAL A 174 -15.49 -4.16 -9.19
CA VAL A 174 -14.95 -3.65 -10.46
C VAL A 174 -14.85 -4.76 -11.53
N PRO A 175 -14.30 -5.96 -11.23
CA PRO A 175 -14.33 -7.08 -12.17
C PRO A 175 -15.74 -7.42 -12.69
N MET A 176 -16.73 -7.49 -11.81
CA MET A 176 -18.12 -7.79 -12.18
C MET A 176 -18.75 -6.66 -13.00
N LEU A 177 -18.44 -5.40 -12.70
CA LEU A 177 -18.87 -4.26 -13.51
C LEU A 177 -18.35 -4.37 -14.95
N PHE A 178 -17.08 -4.69 -15.13
CA PHE A 178 -16.49 -4.85 -16.46
C PHE A 178 -17.15 -5.98 -17.24
N GLN A 179 -17.43 -7.12 -16.61
CA GLN A 179 -18.13 -8.22 -17.26
C GLN A 179 -19.57 -7.91 -17.62
N LYS A 180 -20.23 -7.05 -16.83
CA LYS A 180 -21.62 -6.65 -17.06
C LYS A 180 -21.74 -5.66 -18.21
N VAL A 181 -20.79 -4.74 -18.37
CA VAL A 181 -20.89 -3.62 -19.32
C VAL A 181 -20.09 -3.84 -20.59
N PHE A 182 -18.93 -4.50 -20.52
CA PHE A 182 -18.03 -4.64 -21.66
C PHE A 182 -18.19 -5.96 -22.41
N PRO A 183 -17.87 -5.97 -23.72
CA PRO A 183 -17.77 -7.22 -24.46
C PRO A 183 -16.67 -8.11 -23.88
N ALA A 184 -16.84 -9.43 -24.00
CA ALA A 184 -15.99 -10.42 -23.34
C ALA A 184 -14.48 -10.22 -23.60
N TRP A 185 -14.09 -9.87 -24.82
CA TRP A 185 -12.68 -9.63 -25.18
C TRP A 185 -12.09 -8.44 -24.41
N PHE A 186 -12.84 -7.35 -24.27
CA PHE A 186 -12.38 -6.13 -23.61
C PHE A 186 -12.43 -6.28 -22.09
N SER A 187 -13.46 -6.94 -21.57
CA SER A 187 -13.47 -7.34 -20.15
C SER A 187 -12.26 -8.21 -19.83
N GLY A 188 -11.89 -9.16 -20.69
CA GLY A 188 -10.69 -9.97 -20.55
C GLY A 188 -9.40 -9.13 -20.53
N PHE A 189 -9.31 -8.13 -21.42
CA PHE A 189 -8.20 -7.17 -21.43
C PHE A 189 -8.12 -6.35 -20.12
N CYS A 190 -9.24 -5.80 -19.64
CA CYS A 190 -9.28 -5.03 -18.39
C CYS A 190 -8.91 -5.89 -17.17
N LEU A 191 -9.41 -7.12 -17.13
CA LEU A 191 -9.09 -8.10 -16.08
C LEU A 191 -7.59 -8.43 -16.11
N ALA A 192 -7.02 -8.70 -17.29
CA ALA A 192 -5.58 -8.88 -17.45
C ALA A 192 -4.78 -7.65 -16.99
N ALA A 193 -5.25 -6.43 -17.30
CA ALA A 193 -4.62 -5.19 -16.84
C ALA A 193 -4.58 -5.09 -15.30
N ILE A 194 -5.65 -5.48 -14.60
CA ILE A 194 -5.67 -5.54 -13.13
C ILE A 194 -4.69 -6.60 -12.61
N ALA A 195 -4.66 -7.79 -13.21
CA ALA A 195 -3.76 -8.87 -12.78
C ALA A 195 -2.28 -8.48 -12.95
N VAL A 196 -1.90 -7.96 -14.12
CA VAL A 196 -0.54 -7.42 -14.36
C VAL A 196 -0.28 -6.22 -13.43
N GLY A 197 -1.30 -5.39 -13.20
CA GLY A 197 -1.33 -4.27 -12.26
C GLY A 197 -0.91 -4.63 -10.85
N ALA A 198 -1.34 -5.80 -10.36
CA ALA A 198 -0.97 -6.32 -9.05
C ALA A 198 0.37 -7.07 -9.06
N LEU A 199 0.69 -7.73 -10.17
CA LEU A 199 1.91 -8.53 -10.33
C LEU A 199 3.17 -7.66 -10.29
N VAL A 200 3.21 -6.55 -11.03
CA VAL A 200 4.42 -5.70 -11.12
C VAL A 200 4.84 -5.10 -9.77
N PRO A 201 3.95 -4.47 -8.98
CA PRO A 201 4.31 -3.97 -7.65
C PRO A 201 4.77 -5.07 -6.70
N ALA A 202 4.12 -6.24 -6.73
CA ALA A 202 4.50 -7.37 -5.88
C ALA A 202 5.96 -7.81 -6.11
N ALA A 203 6.46 -7.75 -7.36
CA ALA A 203 7.87 -8.03 -7.67
C ALA A 203 8.80 -7.01 -7.03
N VAL A 204 8.54 -5.72 -7.24
CA VAL A 204 9.38 -4.63 -6.71
C VAL A 204 9.39 -4.64 -5.18
N MET A 205 8.25 -4.94 -4.57
CA MET A 205 8.11 -5.06 -3.13
C MET A 205 8.90 -6.23 -2.55
N ALA A 206 8.88 -7.39 -3.21
CA ALA A 206 9.69 -8.53 -2.84
C ALA A 206 11.20 -8.25 -2.97
N ILE A 207 11.62 -7.52 -4.01
CA ILE A 207 13.01 -7.07 -4.15
C ILE A 207 13.38 -6.12 -3.00
N GLY A 208 12.52 -5.15 -2.67
CA GLY A 208 12.75 -4.24 -1.55
C GLY A 208 12.89 -4.96 -0.21
N ALA A 209 12.05 -5.96 0.04
CA ALA A 209 12.14 -6.81 1.22
C ALA A 209 13.45 -7.62 1.27
N ALA A 210 13.87 -8.19 0.13
CA ALA A 210 15.12 -8.92 0.03
C ALA A 210 16.35 -8.03 0.27
N ASN A 211 16.32 -6.79 -0.25
CA ASN A 211 17.37 -5.81 -0.01
C ASN A 211 17.45 -5.43 1.48
N LEU A 212 16.31 -5.27 2.16
CA LEU A 212 16.30 -5.01 3.60
C LEU A 212 17.02 -6.12 4.38
N VAL A 213 16.68 -7.38 4.10
CA VAL A 213 17.27 -8.53 4.81
C VAL A 213 18.76 -8.66 4.49
N THR A 214 19.13 -8.62 3.21
CA THR A 214 20.53 -8.85 2.82
C THR A 214 21.46 -7.73 3.24
N HIS A 215 21.04 -6.47 3.14
CA HIS A 215 21.90 -5.35 3.51
C HIS A 215 21.86 -5.02 5.00
N ASN A 216 20.76 -5.27 5.73
CA ASN A 216 20.63 -4.85 7.14
C ASN A 216 20.63 -5.97 8.16
N LEU A 217 20.21 -7.19 7.80
CA LEU A 217 20.11 -8.32 8.75
C LEU A 217 21.23 -9.34 8.56
N LEU A 218 21.69 -9.58 7.32
CA LEU A 218 22.79 -10.50 7.07
C LEU A 218 24.15 -9.85 7.36
N PRO A 219 25.08 -10.58 8.00
CA PRO A 219 26.45 -10.13 8.16
C PRO A 219 27.13 -9.97 6.79
N ALA A 220 28.06 -9.02 6.69
CA ALA A 220 28.70 -8.65 5.43
C ALA A 220 29.31 -9.85 4.67
N SER A 221 29.84 -10.84 5.40
CA SER A 221 30.41 -12.07 4.85
C SER A 221 29.40 -13.00 4.16
N LYS A 222 28.10 -12.87 4.46
CA LYS A 222 27.01 -13.66 3.86
C LYS A 222 26.21 -12.87 2.82
N ARG A 223 26.60 -11.64 2.51
CA ARG A 223 25.96 -10.82 1.47
C ARG A 223 26.35 -11.37 0.10
N SER A 224 25.37 -11.97 -0.57
CA SER A 224 25.52 -12.49 -1.93
C SER A 224 24.25 -12.22 -2.72
N VAL A 225 24.39 -12.10 -4.04
CA VAL A 225 23.26 -12.02 -4.97
C VAL A 225 22.33 -13.22 -4.77
N ASN A 226 22.88 -14.41 -4.54
CA ASN A 226 22.08 -15.61 -4.29
C ASN A 226 21.28 -15.49 -2.98
N ALA A 227 21.86 -14.95 -1.91
CA ALA A 227 21.14 -14.73 -0.67
C ALA A 227 19.96 -13.75 -0.85
N SER A 228 20.12 -12.71 -1.68
CA SER A 228 19.04 -11.79 -2.02
C SER A 228 17.94 -12.48 -2.82
N ARG A 229 18.31 -13.27 -3.83
CA ARG A 229 17.36 -14.05 -4.64
C ARG A 229 16.57 -15.05 -3.80
N TYR A 230 17.22 -15.81 -2.93
CA TYR A 230 16.55 -16.75 -2.02
C TYR A 230 15.64 -16.03 -1.02
N THR A 231 16.07 -14.88 -0.49
CA THR A 231 15.23 -14.10 0.42
C THR A 231 14.01 -13.54 -0.28
N ALA A 232 14.16 -12.99 -1.50
CA ALA A 232 13.05 -12.51 -2.31
C ALA A 232 12.05 -13.64 -2.58
N LEU A 233 12.56 -14.84 -2.88
CA LEU A 233 11.73 -16.03 -3.08
C LEU A 233 11.00 -16.43 -1.79
N ALA A 234 11.68 -16.45 -0.64
CA ALA A 234 11.08 -16.78 0.65
C ALA A 234 9.97 -15.80 1.04
N VAL A 235 10.19 -14.49 0.86
CA VAL A 235 9.17 -13.45 1.10
C VAL A 235 7.94 -13.66 0.21
N LYS A 236 8.17 -13.97 -1.07
CA LYS A 236 7.10 -14.29 -2.02
C LYS A 236 6.32 -15.52 -1.60
N VAL A 237 6.99 -16.61 -1.24
CA VAL A 237 6.35 -17.85 -0.78
C VAL A 237 5.56 -17.59 0.51
N GLY A 238 6.10 -16.84 1.45
CA GLY A 238 5.37 -16.42 2.65
C GLY A 238 4.09 -15.64 2.32
N ALA A 239 4.16 -14.68 1.39
CA ALA A 239 2.99 -13.95 0.94
C ALA A 239 1.96 -14.83 0.21
N LEU A 240 2.42 -15.82 -0.57
CA LEU A 240 1.54 -16.80 -1.21
C LEU A 240 0.79 -17.63 -0.16
N LEU A 241 1.50 -18.16 0.85
CA LEU A 241 0.88 -18.88 1.96
C LEU A 241 -0.15 -18.00 2.68
N CYS A 242 0.18 -16.73 2.96
CA CYS A 242 -0.78 -15.78 3.52
C CYS A 242 -2.04 -15.68 2.67
N VAL A 243 -1.95 -15.63 1.34
CA VAL A 243 -3.14 -15.56 0.47
C VAL A 243 -3.93 -16.87 0.47
N LEU A 244 -3.27 -18.02 0.51
CA LEU A 244 -3.95 -19.32 0.58
C LEU A 244 -4.77 -19.47 1.87
N PHE A 245 -4.30 -18.91 2.99
CA PHE A 245 -4.95 -19.07 4.30
C PHE A 245 -5.79 -17.87 4.77
N LEU A 246 -5.63 -16.68 4.18
CA LEU A 246 -6.30 -15.45 4.62
C LEU A 246 -7.39 -15.01 3.62
N ASN A 247 -8.50 -14.50 4.15
CA ASN A 247 -9.57 -13.87 3.38
C ASN A 247 -9.11 -12.48 2.86
N ALA A 248 -9.68 -12.04 1.74
CA ALA A 248 -9.49 -10.72 1.15
C ALA A 248 -9.66 -9.56 2.14
N GLN A 249 -10.73 -9.60 2.96
CA GLN A 249 -10.98 -8.55 3.95
C GLN A 249 -9.86 -8.49 4.99
N PHE A 250 -9.46 -9.65 5.52
CA PHE A 250 -8.40 -9.73 6.52
C PHE A 250 -7.06 -9.21 5.97
N ALA A 251 -6.75 -9.44 4.69
CA ALA A 251 -5.54 -8.91 4.08
C ALA A 251 -5.56 -7.39 3.89
N ILE A 252 -6.73 -6.81 3.60
CA ILE A 252 -6.90 -5.35 3.58
C ILE A 252 -6.63 -4.79 4.99
N ASP A 253 -7.25 -5.38 6.01
CA ASP A 253 -7.08 -4.94 7.40
C ASP A 253 -5.62 -5.11 7.87
N PHE A 254 -4.98 -6.23 7.52
CA PHE A 254 -3.57 -6.48 7.82
C PHE A 254 -2.64 -5.52 7.05
N GLN A 255 -2.99 -5.12 5.84
CA GLN A 255 -2.26 -4.09 5.10
C GLN A 255 -2.39 -2.71 5.75
N LEU A 256 -3.58 -2.36 6.24
CA LEU A 256 -3.79 -1.12 6.96
C LEU A 256 -2.99 -1.11 8.27
N LEU A 257 -2.92 -2.25 8.98
CA LEU A 257 -2.04 -2.44 10.12
C LEU A 257 -0.55 -2.29 9.75
N GLY A 258 -0.13 -2.86 8.61
CA GLY A 258 1.21 -2.65 8.06
C GLY A 258 1.53 -1.16 7.85
N GLY A 259 0.54 -0.39 7.39
CA GLY A 259 0.60 1.07 7.30
C GLY A 259 0.83 1.76 8.65
N VAL A 260 0.12 1.35 9.70
CA VAL A 260 0.31 1.86 11.07
C VAL A 260 1.72 1.58 11.59
N ILE A 261 2.24 0.38 11.34
CA ILE A 261 3.56 -0.06 11.80
C ILE A 261 4.68 0.69 11.07
N ILE A 262 4.62 0.80 9.74
CA ILE A 262 5.67 1.50 8.98
C ILE A 262 5.70 3.00 9.30
N LEU A 263 4.54 3.60 9.57
CA LEU A 263 4.42 5.01 9.95
C LEU A 263 5.23 5.34 11.20
N GLN A 264 5.47 4.38 12.10
CA GLN A 264 6.30 4.61 13.29
C GLN A 264 7.77 4.85 13.00
N THR A 265 8.22 4.61 11.76
CA THR A 265 9.56 4.99 11.30
C THR A 265 9.66 6.45 10.87
N PHE A 266 8.52 7.15 10.75
CA PHE A 266 8.46 8.54 10.29
C PHE A 266 9.32 9.50 11.12
N PRO A 267 9.26 9.50 12.47
CA PRO A 267 10.08 10.41 13.26
C PRO A 267 11.57 10.12 13.05
N ALA A 268 11.93 8.84 12.89
CA ALA A 268 13.32 8.48 12.69
C ALA A 268 13.89 9.00 11.37
N LEU A 269 13.07 9.02 10.32
CA LEU A 269 13.45 9.52 9.00
C LEU A 269 13.42 11.04 8.93
N ILE A 270 12.34 11.69 9.38
CA ILE A 270 12.15 13.13 9.24
C ILE A 270 12.99 13.92 10.23
N LEU A 271 12.98 13.54 11.52
CA LEU A 271 13.76 14.25 12.52
C LEU A 271 15.27 14.08 12.31
N GLY A 272 15.69 12.98 11.68
CA GLY A 272 17.08 12.76 11.26
C GLY A 272 17.54 13.69 10.13
N LEU A 273 16.62 14.27 9.36
CA LEU A 273 16.91 15.26 8.32
C LEU A 273 16.99 16.70 8.88
N LEU A 274 16.43 16.93 10.06
CA LEU A 274 16.49 18.24 10.72
C LEU A 274 17.87 18.48 11.34
N ARG A 275 18.22 19.76 11.54
CA ARG A 275 19.46 20.13 12.24
C ARG A 275 19.45 19.78 13.74
N ILE A 276 18.29 19.43 14.29
CA ILE A 276 18.11 19.08 15.70
C ILE A 276 18.54 17.63 15.91
N ARG A 277 19.48 17.39 16.83
CA ARG A 277 19.98 16.04 17.12
C ARG A 277 19.13 15.36 18.20
N PHE A 278 18.35 14.37 17.78
CA PHE A 278 17.62 13.49 18.67
C PHE A 278 18.49 12.28 19.07
N SER A 279 18.33 11.80 20.30
CA SER A 279 19.04 10.62 20.78
C SER A 279 18.52 9.36 20.08
N ALA A 280 19.42 8.47 19.64
CA ALA A 280 19.05 7.18 19.05
C ALA A 280 18.18 6.34 20.01
N ALA A 281 18.44 6.42 21.32
CA ALA A 281 17.64 5.75 22.33
C ALA A 281 16.22 6.32 22.42
N ALA A 282 16.06 7.64 22.28
CA ALA A 282 14.75 8.29 22.25
C ALA A 282 13.94 7.85 21.02
N MET A 283 14.58 7.79 19.85
CA MET A 283 13.95 7.34 18.59
C MET A 283 13.51 5.88 18.67
N LEU A 284 14.32 4.99 19.28
CA LEU A 284 13.97 3.58 19.49
C LEU A 284 12.80 3.42 20.48
N ALA A 285 12.82 4.15 21.58
CA ALA A 285 11.74 4.12 22.57
C ALA A 285 10.43 4.65 21.97
N GLY A 286 10.47 5.78 21.26
CA GLY A 286 9.30 6.32 20.56
C GLY A 286 8.73 5.34 19.53
N TRP A 287 9.59 4.72 18.72
CA TRP A 287 9.17 3.68 17.77
C TRP A 287 8.50 2.49 18.47
N ALA A 288 9.09 1.99 19.56
CA ALA A 288 8.57 0.85 20.29
C ALA A 288 7.20 1.17 20.92
N VAL A 289 7.10 2.29 21.65
CA VAL A 289 5.85 2.71 22.29
C VAL A 289 4.78 3.01 21.23
N GLY A 290 5.11 3.73 20.17
CA GLY A 290 4.20 4.02 19.07
C GLY A 290 3.68 2.75 18.40
N THR A 291 4.54 1.77 18.16
CA THR A 291 4.16 0.49 17.54
C THR A 291 3.27 -0.33 18.46
N VAL A 292 3.60 -0.44 19.76
CA VAL A 292 2.80 -1.16 20.75
C VAL A 292 1.42 -0.52 20.90
N VAL A 293 1.36 0.81 21.00
CA VAL A 293 0.08 1.54 21.09
C VAL A 293 -0.72 1.36 19.80
N GLY A 294 -0.11 1.54 18.63
CA GLY A 294 -0.81 1.40 17.34
C GLY A 294 -1.38 0.00 17.12
N VAL A 295 -0.58 -1.04 17.37
CA VAL A 295 -1.04 -2.44 17.26
C VAL A 295 -2.09 -2.76 18.32
N GLY A 296 -1.89 -2.29 19.56
CA GLY A 296 -2.84 -2.51 20.66
C GLY A 296 -4.20 -1.89 20.39
N LEU A 297 -4.24 -0.64 19.93
CA LEU A 297 -5.50 0.03 19.56
C LEU A 297 -6.19 -0.68 18.38
N CYS A 298 -5.45 -1.00 17.31
CA CYS A 298 -6.02 -1.77 16.20
C CYS A 298 -6.59 -3.12 16.68
N TRP A 299 -5.92 -3.81 17.61
CA TRP A 299 -6.40 -5.08 18.15
C TRP A 299 -7.72 -4.91 18.92
N LEU A 300 -7.83 -3.85 19.74
CA LEU A 300 -9.05 -3.53 20.47
C LEU A 300 -10.22 -3.19 19.55
N ASP A 301 -9.95 -2.55 18.41
CA ASP A 301 -10.96 -2.15 17.42
C ASP A 301 -11.28 -3.24 16.37
N GLY A 302 -10.79 -4.47 16.58
CA GLY A 302 -11.04 -5.59 15.66
C GLY A 302 -10.29 -5.49 14.33
N LEU A 303 -9.02 -5.07 14.39
CA LEU A 303 -8.09 -4.81 13.27
C LEU A 303 -8.45 -3.62 12.38
N LYS A 304 -9.42 -2.80 12.79
CA LYS A 304 -9.74 -1.56 12.09
C LYS A 304 -8.69 -0.50 12.40
N PRO A 305 -8.16 0.23 11.40
CA PRO A 305 -7.14 1.26 11.60
C PRO A 305 -7.74 2.59 12.07
N ILE A 306 -8.86 2.55 12.80
CA ILE A 306 -9.61 3.71 13.24
C ILE A 306 -10.01 3.47 14.69
N HIS A 307 -9.67 4.42 15.56
CA HIS A 307 -9.94 4.35 16.99
C HIS A 307 -10.90 5.48 17.42
N PRO A 308 -11.92 5.18 18.26
CA PRO A 308 -12.77 6.20 18.86
C PRO A 308 -12.00 7.00 19.91
N ILE A 309 -11.95 8.31 19.74
CA ILE A 309 -11.41 9.24 20.74
C ILE A 309 -12.59 9.92 21.43
N ALA A 310 -12.64 9.85 22.77
CA ALA A 310 -13.62 10.54 23.60
C ALA A 310 -12.95 11.65 24.42
N LEU A 311 -12.63 12.78 23.77
CA LEU A 311 -12.06 13.98 24.40
C LEU A 311 -13.13 15.09 24.53
N GLY A 312 -14.23 14.80 25.24
CA GLY A 312 -15.33 15.76 25.44
C GLY A 312 -15.94 16.23 24.11
N PRO A 313 -15.89 17.53 23.76
CA PRO A 313 -16.49 18.05 22.52
C PRO A 313 -15.82 17.54 21.24
N PHE A 314 -14.64 16.93 21.32
CA PHE A 314 -13.93 16.32 20.18
C PHE A 314 -14.11 14.79 20.15
N SER A 315 -15.33 14.31 20.38
CA SER A 315 -15.65 12.90 20.23
C SER A 315 -15.67 12.51 18.75
N GLY A 316 -14.78 11.63 18.33
CA GLY A 316 -14.70 11.23 16.93
C GLY A 316 -13.77 10.05 16.69
N ASN A 317 -14.03 9.33 15.61
CA ASN A 317 -13.19 8.24 15.15
C ASN A 317 -12.01 8.83 14.35
N VAL A 318 -10.79 8.42 14.66
CA VAL A 318 -9.55 8.95 14.05
C VAL A 318 -8.62 7.81 13.68
N SER A 319 -7.79 8.00 12.64
CA SER A 319 -6.76 7.02 12.26
C SER A 319 -5.87 6.62 13.44
N THR A 320 -5.83 5.33 13.73
CA THR A 320 -4.93 4.71 14.73
C THR A 320 -3.46 4.99 14.42
N GLY A 321 -3.12 5.12 13.13
CA GLY A 321 -1.79 5.50 12.66
C GLY A 321 -1.37 6.89 13.12
N LEU A 322 -2.25 7.88 13.07
CA LEU A 322 -1.93 9.23 13.55
C LEU A 322 -1.81 9.29 15.07
N ILE A 323 -2.70 8.60 15.78
CA ILE A 323 -2.67 8.55 17.25
C ILE A 323 -1.33 7.95 17.73
N SER A 324 -0.97 6.80 17.18
CA SER A 324 0.31 6.13 17.49
C SER A 324 1.53 6.96 17.09
N LEU A 325 1.48 7.65 15.94
CA LEU A 325 2.55 8.58 15.52
C LEU A 325 2.69 9.75 16.49
N PHE A 326 1.59 10.32 16.98
CA PHE A 326 1.62 11.38 17.97
C PHE A 326 2.28 10.91 19.27
N VAL A 327 1.90 9.73 19.76
CA VAL A 327 2.52 9.11 20.94
C VAL A 327 4.02 8.89 20.72
N ASN A 328 4.41 8.40 19.54
CA ASN A 328 5.81 8.20 19.17
C ASN A 328 6.60 9.52 19.26
N ILE A 329 6.12 10.58 18.61
CA ILE A 329 6.76 11.91 18.63
C ILE A 329 6.84 12.48 20.05
N ALA A 330 5.79 12.30 20.86
CA ALA A 330 5.76 12.75 22.24
C ALA A 330 6.83 12.04 23.08
N VAL A 331 6.96 10.71 22.96
CA VAL A 331 7.99 9.92 23.65
C VAL A 331 9.40 10.33 23.19
N VAL A 332 9.62 10.50 21.89
CA VAL A 332 10.92 10.97 21.37
C VAL A 332 11.28 12.33 21.96
N SER A 333 10.32 13.26 22.00
CA SER A 333 10.52 14.62 22.50
C SER A 333 10.82 14.62 24.00
N LEU A 334 10.02 13.91 24.80
CA LEU A 334 10.20 13.80 26.26
C LEU A 334 11.56 13.20 26.63
N ILE A 335 11.95 12.09 26.01
CA ILE A 335 13.24 11.44 26.31
C ILE A 335 14.40 12.33 25.87
N THR A 336 14.26 13.06 24.75
CA THR A 336 15.31 13.96 24.27
C THR A 336 15.47 15.18 25.19
N LEU A 337 14.39 15.68 25.79
CA LEU A 337 14.44 16.75 26.79
C LEU A 337 15.17 16.30 28.07
N VAL A 338 14.96 15.05 28.50
CA VAL A 338 15.59 14.48 29.70
C VAL A 338 17.04 14.06 29.44
N LYS A 339 17.35 13.55 28.25
CA LYS A 339 18.68 13.05 27.88
C LYS A 339 19.08 13.55 26.48
N PRO A 340 19.58 14.79 26.37
CA PRO A 340 20.03 15.35 25.10
C PRO A 340 21.12 14.49 24.45
N SER A 341 21.12 14.41 23.12
CA SER A 341 22.19 13.72 22.40
C SER A 341 23.56 14.35 22.75
N PRO A 342 24.62 13.55 23.01
CA PRO A 342 25.93 14.11 23.29
C PRO A 342 26.35 15.02 22.13
N HIS A 343 26.70 16.26 22.46
CA HIS A 343 27.29 17.19 21.51
C HIS A 343 28.65 16.59 21.10
N LYS A 344 28.80 16.18 19.84
CA LYS A 344 30.15 16.04 19.29
C LYS A 344 30.74 17.44 19.27
N ASN A 345 31.66 17.71 20.18
CA ASN A 345 32.58 18.84 20.07
C ASN A 345 33.16 18.81 18.65
N THR A 346 32.75 19.74 17.81
CA THR A 346 33.59 20.21 16.72
C THR A 346 34.77 20.94 17.37
N ALA A 347 35.74 20.16 17.82
CA ALA A 347 37.03 20.64 18.23
C ALA A 347 38.09 19.86 17.43
N GLN A 348 38.74 20.62 16.54
CA GLN A 348 40.09 20.43 15.98
C GLN A 348 40.27 19.42 14.82
N GLY A 349 40.77 19.96 13.71
CA GLY A 349 41.35 19.24 12.57
C GLY A 349 40.90 19.79 11.23
#